data_AF-A0A392MRL5-F1
#
_entry.id   AF-A0A392MRL5-F1
#
_cell.length_a   1.000
_cell.length_b   1.000
_cell.length_c   1.000
_cell.angle_alpha   90.00
_cell.angle_beta   90.00
_cell.angle_gamma   90.00
#
_symmetry.space_group_name_H-M   'P 1'
#
loop_
_entity.id
_entity.type
_entity.pdbx_description
1 polymer ?
#
loop_
_entity_poly.entity_id
_entity_poly.type
_entity_poly.pdbx_seq_one_letter_code
_entity_poly.pdbx_strand_id
1 'polypeptide(L)'
;LQGEAASTLKCMEKCRGGGFEEVFMNKIDYAVKYDYCMRINFKGNKELYASGFCSDDECWRLYEEKIHAILAKGLNDRAKFIRVIWRNAECQWSVNDPLFIGISVSDLEKAFRMVDIGPNAESKEEALEFRKFWGEKAELRRFKDSRIAESTG
;
A
#
# COMPACT_ATOMS: atom_id res chain seq x y z
N LEU A 1 -10.45 2.39 8.23
CA LEU A 1 -11.48 2.80 9.22
C LEU A 1 -12.84 2.17 8.96
N GLN A 2 -13.51 2.38 7.81
CA GLN A 2 -14.86 1.79 7.59
C GLN A 2 -14.89 0.26 7.66
N GLY A 3 -13.90 -0.44 7.07
CA GLY A 3 -13.84 -1.91 7.13
C GLY A 3 -13.59 -2.47 8.54
N GLU A 4 -12.81 -1.76 9.36
CA GLU A 4 -12.57 -2.13 10.75
C GLU A 4 -13.83 -1.91 11.58
N ALA A 5 -14.50 -0.76 11.42
CA ALA A 5 -15.76 -0.47 12.09
C ALA A 5 -16.85 -1.50 11.77
N ALA A 6 -16.97 -1.90 10.49
CA ALA A 6 -17.90 -2.95 10.08
C ALA A 6 -17.55 -4.32 10.70
N SER A 7 -16.26 -4.64 10.81
CA SER A 7 -15.79 -5.88 11.45
C SER A 7 -16.07 -5.88 12.95
N THR A 8 -15.82 -4.75 13.63
CA THR A 8 -16.17 -4.54 15.04
C THR A 8 -17.66 -4.69 15.28
N LEU A 9 -18.50 -4.06 14.47
CA LEU A 9 -19.96 -4.15 14.60
C LEU A 9 -20.45 -5.60 14.47
N LYS A 10 -19.95 -6.31 13.46
CA LYS A 10 -20.24 -7.74 13.27
C LYS A 10 -19.77 -8.59 14.45
N CYS A 11 -18.61 -8.28 15.03
CA CYS A 11 -18.06 -8.99 16.19
C CYS A 11 -18.94 -8.77 17.43
N MET A 12 -19.35 -7.52 17.68
CA MET A 12 -20.22 -7.17 18.80
C MET A 12 -21.60 -7.81 18.70
N GLU A 13 -22.16 -7.93 17.49
CA GLU A 13 -23.44 -8.60 17.25
C GLU A 13 -23.36 -10.13 17.43
N LYS A 14 -22.25 -10.74 17.01
CA LYS A 14 -22.07 -12.21 17.04
C LYS A 14 -21.73 -12.71 18.45
N CYS A 15 -20.90 -11.99 19.18
CA CYS A 15 -20.40 -12.40 20.48
C CYS A 15 -21.35 -11.88 21.57
N ARG A 16 -22.38 -12.68 21.89
CA ARG A 16 -23.43 -12.43 22.92
C ARG A 16 -22.87 -12.24 24.35
N GLY A 17 -22.10 -11.18 24.56
CA GLY A 17 -21.49 -10.80 25.84
C GLY A 17 -19.97 -10.65 25.83
N GLY A 18 -19.25 -11.33 24.92
CA GLY A 18 -17.77 -11.32 24.85
C GLY A 18 -17.16 -10.40 23.77
N GLY A 19 -18.00 -9.70 23.00
CA GLY A 19 -17.52 -8.86 21.90
C GLY A 19 -16.72 -7.64 22.36
N PHE A 20 -16.91 -7.20 23.60
CA PHE A 20 -16.14 -6.08 24.16
C PHE A 20 -14.69 -6.49 24.43
N GLU A 21 -14.48 -7.65 25.06
CA GLU A 21 -13.15 -8.20 25.33
C GLU A 21 -12.42 -8.50 24.02
N GLU A 22 -13.12 -9.06 23.04
CA GLU A 22 -12.53 -9.41 21.74
C GLU A 22 -12.02 -8.18 20.98
N VAL A 23 -12.76 -7.06 21.04
CA VAL A 23 -12.45 -5.82 20.31
C VAL A 23 -11.46 -4.92 21.07
N PHE A 24 -11.63 -4.77 22.39
CA PHE A 24 -10.93 -3.73 23.16
C PHE A 24 -9.84 -4.28 24.09
N MET A 25 -9.91 -5.54 24.51
CA MET A 25 -8.94 -6.12 25.45
C MET A 25 -7.82 -6.93 24.77
N ASN A 26 -7.94 -7.20 23.47
CA ASN A 26 -6.91 -7.88 22.69
C ASN A 26 -6.01 -6.88 21.95
N LYS A 27 -4.76 -6.74 22.42
CA LYS A 27 -3.74 -5.98 21.68
C LYS A 27 -3.30 -6.81 20.46
N ILE A 28 -3.70 -6.38 19.27
CA ILE A 28 -3.23 -6.96 18.02
C ILE A 28 -1.90 -6.31 17.65
N ASP A 29 -0.85 -7.11 17.51
CA ASP A 29 0.44 -6.63 17.00
C ASP A 29 0.27 -6.13 15.55
N TYR A 30 0.97 -5.04 15.21
CA TYR A 30 0.96 -4.48 13.86
C TYR A 30 1.28 -5.55 12.80
N ALA A 31 2.23 -6.45 13.07
CA ALA A 31 2.62 -7.48 12.13
C ALA A 31 1.51 -8.51 11.86
N VAL A 32 0.64 -8.77 12.83
CA VAL A 32 -0.45 -9.75 12.73
C VAL A 32 -1.66 -9.18 11.98
N LYS A 33 -1.72 -7.85 11.83
CA LYS A 33 -2.85 -7.15 11.18
C LYS A 33 -2.83 -7.23 9.66
N TYR A 34 -1.69 -7.49 9.05
CA TYR A 34 -1.49 -7.43 7.60
C TYR A 34 -0.94 -8.77 7.09
N ASP A 35 -1.23 -9.08 5.83
CA ASP A 35 -0.70 -10.29 5.18
C ASP A 35 0.79 -10.13 4.84
N TYR A 36 1.21 -8.90 4.51
CA TYR A 36 2.61 -8.55 4.29
C TYR A 36 3.00 -7.32 5.11
N CYS A 37 4.20 -7.36 5.68
CA CYS A 37 4.81 -6.24 6.39
C CYS A 37 6.21 -5.97 5.83
N MET A 38 6.51 -4.70 5.57
CA MET A 38 7.82 -4.25 5.09
C MET A 38 8.36 -3.13 5.97
N ARG A 39 9.68 -3.07 6.06
CA ARG A 39 10.42 -2.04 6.80
C ARG A 39 11.44 -1.40 5.86
N ILE A 40 11.30 -0.11 5.60
CA ILE A 40 12.23 0.66 4.77
C ILE A 40 13.07 1.54 5.68
N ASN A 41 14.40 1.49 5.50
CA ASN A 41 15.34 2.29 6.26
C ASN A 41 15.97 3.34 5.34
N PHE A 42 15.78 4.61 5.67
CA PHE A 42 16.27 5.74 4.88
C PHE A 42 17.64 6.28 5.34
N LYS A 43 18.30 5.62 6.31
CA LYS A 43 19.62 6.02 6.82
C LYS A 43 20.61 6.26 5.68
N GLY A 44 21.22 7.45 5.68
CA GLY A 44 22.28 7.84 4.75
C GLY A 44 21.80 8.46 3.42
N ASN A 45 20.49 8.47 3.15
CA ASN A 45 19.97 9.00 1.88
C ASN A 45 19.64 10.51 2.01
N LYS A 46 20.68 11.34 1.85
CA LYS A 46 20.61 12.80 2.03
C LYS A 46 19.67 13.51 1.06
N GLU A 47 19.41 12.91 -0.10
CA GLU A 47 18.55 13.49 -1.15
C GLU A 47 17.06 13.49 -0.79
N LEU A 48 16.63 12.57 0.08
CA LEU A 48 15.26 12.58 0.59
C LEU A 48 15.03 13.92 1.30
N TYR A 49 15.87 14.23 2.29
CA TYR A 49 15.77 15.44 3.11
C TYR A 49 15.92 16.76 2.33
N ALA A 50 16.50 16.73 1.14
CA ALA A 50 16.72 17.93 0.31
C ALA A 50 15.48 18.36 -0.51
N SER A 51 14.53 17.45 -0.73
CA SER A 51 13.36 17.71 -1.60
C SER A 51 12.14 18.28 -0.88
N GLY A 52 12.15 18.30 0.46
CA GLY A 52 11.13 18.97 1.26
C GLY A 52 11.49 20.44 1.40
N PHE A 53 10.84 21.32 0.63
CA PHE A 53 10.98 22.78 0.73
C PHE A 53 10.29 23.35 1.99
N CYS A 54 10.24 22.59 3.08
CA CYS A 54 9.56 22.94 4.32
C CYS A 54 10.49 22.64 5.49
N SER A 55 10.83 23.67 6.26
CA SER A 55 11.55 23.58 7.54
C SER A 55 10.64 23.11 8.67
N ASP A 56 9.61 22.33 8.36
CA ASP A 56 8.45 22.06 9.19
C ASP A 56 8.44 20.59 9.60
N ASP A 57 8.12 20.30 10.86
CA ASP A 57 8.08 18.97 11.49
C ASP A 57 7.14 17.93 10.82
N GLU A 58 6.39 18.32 9.78
CA GLU A 58 5.38 17.52 9.08
C GLU A 58 5.85 16.88 7.76
N CYS A 59 7.11 17.09 7.37
CA CYS A 59 7.68 16.59 6.10
C CYS A 59 7.51 15.06 5.91
N TRP A 60 7.45 14.29 7.00
CA TRP A 60 7.26 12.83 6.96
C TRP A 60 5.93 12.38 6.34
N ARG A 61 4.84 13.15 6.47
CA ARG A 61 3.52 12.79 5.89
C ARG A 61 3.57 12.76 4.37
N LEU A 62 4.31 13.68 3.77
CA LEU A 62 4.51 13.72 2.31
C LEU A 62 5.19 12.43 1.81
N TYR A 63 6.11 11.86 2.59
CA TYR A 63 6.72 10.57 2.23
C TYR A 63 5.77 9.40 2.45
N GLU A 64 5.00 9.39 3.54
CA GLU A 64 3.97 8.37 3.73
C GLU A 64 2.98 8.37 2.57
N GLU A 65 2.49 9.55 2.18
CA GLU A 65 1.58 9.74 1.05
C GLU A 65 2.23 9.34 -0.27
N LYS A 66 3.48 9.75 -0.53
CA LYS A 66 4.19 9.40 -1.76
C LYS A 66 4.41 7.90 -1.88
N ILE A 67 4.87 7.25 -0.81
CA ILE A 67 5.07 5.80 -0.79
C ILE A 67 3.73 5.08 -0.90
N HIS A 68 2.70 5.53 -0.20
CA HIS A 68 1.35 4.99 -0.31
C HIS A 68 0.84 5.11 -1.76
N ALA A 69 1.01 6.25 -2.42
CA ALA A 69 0.58 6.46 -3.80
C ALA A 69 1.31 5.53 -4.79
N ILE A 70 2.62 5.33 -4.62
CA ILE A 70 3.40 4.40 -5.43
C ILE A 70 2.90 2.97 -5.24
N LEU A 71 2.72 2.54 -3.98
CA LEU A 71 2.24 1.20 -3.67
C LEU A 71 0.81 0.97 -4.15
N ALA A 72 -0.08 1.95 -3.98
CA ALA A 72 -1.46 1.87 -4.44
C ALA A 72 -1.53 1.77 -5.97
N LYS A 73 -0.70 2.54 -6.69
CA LYS A 73 -0.62 2.47 -8.15
C LYS A 73 -0.03 1.15 -8.63
N GLY A 74 1.03 0.66 -7.98
CA GLY A 74 1.75 -0.56 -8.38
C GLY A 74 1.03 -1.85 -8.02
N LEU A 75 0.43 -1.92 -6.82
CA LEU A 75 -0.32 -3.09 -6.37
C LEU A 75 -1.76 -3.10 -6.89
N ASN A 76 -2.34 -1.93 -7.15
CA ASN A 76 -3.71 -1.78 -7.65
C ASN A 76 -4.69 -2.67 -6.86
N ASP A 77 -5.52 -3.46 -7.55
CA ASP A 77 -6.50 -4.36 -6.99
C ASP A 77 -5.90 -5.66 -6.39
N ARG A 78 -4.58 -5.84 -6.39
CA ARG A 78 -3.91 -6.92 -5.61
C ARG A 78 -3.97 -6.62 -4.12
N ALA A 79 -3.95 -5.34 -3.74
CA ALA A 79 -4.02 -4.90 -2.37
C ALA A 79 -5.43 -4.42 -2.03
N LYS A 80 -5.97 -4.89 -0.92
CA LYS A 80 -7.21 -4.37 -0.33
C LYS A 80 -6.97 -3.11 0.48
N PHE A 81 -5.86 -3.13 1.23
CA PHE A 81 -5.53 -2.08 2.17
C PHE A 81 -4.01 -1.94 2.26
N ILE A 82 -3.55 -0.71 2.24
CA ILE A 82 -2.14 -0.35 2.37
C ILE A 82 -2.05 0.66 3.51
N ARG A 83 -1.18 0.40 4.47
CA ARG A 83 -0.88 1.32 5.56
C ARG A 83 0.61 1.63 5.53
N VAL A 84 0.93 2.92 5.50
CA VAL A 84 2.30 3.42 5.54
C VAL A 84 2.42 4.28 6.79
N ILE A 85 3.39 4.00 7.67
CA ILE A 85 3.59 4.69 8.94
C ILE A 85 5.08 4.86 9.18
N TRP A 86 5.53 6.09 9.37
CA TRP A 86 6.89 6.43 9.76
C TRP A 86 6.99 6.64 11.27
N ARG A 87 6.08 7.42 11.85
CA ARG A 87 6.04 7.61 13.31
C ARG A 87 5.19 6.53 13.96
N ASN A 88 5.81 5.52 14.57
CA ASN A 88 5.14 4.77 15.62
C ASN A 88 5.05 5.66 16.88
N ALA A 89 4.01 5.49 17.69
CA ALA A 89 3.68 6.41 18.79
C ALA A 89 4.73 6.49 19.93
N GLU A 90 5.87 5.79 19.82
CA GLU A 90 6.86 5.63 20.87
C GLU A 90 8.25 6.22 20.52
N CYS A 91 8.51 6.60 19.26
CA CYS A 91 9.86 7.07 18.88
C CYS A 91 10.04 8.58 19.13
N GLN A 92 11.05 8.90 19.95
CA GLN A 92 11.56 10.24 20.11
C GLN A 92 12.20 10.73 18.79
N TRP A 93 11.43 11.52 18.02
CA TRP A 93 11.87 12.59 17.12
C TRP A 93 13.15 12.33 16.29
N SER A 94 13.36 11.10 15.80
CA SER A 94 14.55 10.78 15.01
C SER A 94 14.17 10.46 13.57
N VAL A 95 14.75 11.21 12.65
CA VAL A 95 14.59 11.02 11.19
C VAL A 95 15.24 9.71 10.68
N ASN A 96 15.90 8.98 11.60
CA ASN A 96 16.54 7.69 11.37
C ASN A 96 15.63 6.49 11.64
N ASP A 97 14.40 6.74 12.10
CA ASP A 97 13.44 5.68 12.33
C ASP A 97 12.96 5.08 11.00
N PRO A 98 12.72 3.77 10.96
CA PRO A 98 12.26 3.11 9.75
C PRO A 98 10.82 3.47 9.41
N LEU A 99 10.52 3.47 8.12
CA LEU A 99 9.14 3.48 7.62
C LEU A 99 8.59 2.05 7.62
N PHE A 100 7.44 1.86 8.25
CA PHE A 100 6.71 0.60 8.27
C PHE A 100 5.57 0.63 7.26
N ILE A 101 5.42 -0.47 6.53
CA ILE A 101 4.36 -0.66 5.54
C ILE A 101 3.64 -1.97 5.87
N GLY A 102 2.32 -1.91 5.98
CA GLY A 102 1.44 -3.08 6.10
C GLY A 102 0.55 -3.18 4.86
N ILE A 103 0.43 -4.37 4.28
CA ILE A 103 -0.41 -4.64 3.12
C ILE A 103 -1.34 -5.82 3.43
N SER A 104 -2.64 -5.62 3.23
CA SER A 104 -3.61 -6.71 3.20
C SER A 104 -4.00 -7.00 1.74
N VAL A 105 -3.99 -8.27 1.35
CA VAL A 105 -4.37 -8.67 -0.02
C VAL A 105 -5.89 -8.60 -0.21
N SER A 106 -6.32 -8.39 -1.44
CA SER A 106 -7.74 -8.39 -1.83
C SER A 106 -8.34 -9.78 -1.78
N ASP A 107 -7.84 -10.67 -2.63
CA ASP A 107 -8.16 -12.08 -2.72
C ASP A 107 -6.96 -12.82 -3.33
N LEU A 108 -6.92 -14.15 -3.17
CA LEU A 108 -5.81 -14.98 -3.62
C LEU A 108 -5.60 -14.89 -5.14
N GLU A 109 -6.67 -14.81 -5.94
CA GLU A 109 -6.56 -14.80 -7.40
C GLU A 109 -5.90 -13.51 -7.89
N LYS A 110 -6.34 -12.36 -7.38
CA LYS A 110 -5.76 -11.07 -7.74
C LYS A 110 -4.35 -10.92 -7.20
N ALA A 111 -4.12 -11.28 -5.95
CA ALA A 111 -2.81 -11.11 -5.31
C ALA A 111 -1.71 -11.87 -6.05
N PHE A 112 -1.98 -13.10 -6.49
CA PHE A 112 -1.00 -14.01 -7.08
C PHE A 112 -1.09 -14.14 -8.60
N ARG A 113 -1.85 -13.28 -9.30
CA ARG A 113 -1.87 -13.30 -10.77
C ARG A 113 -0.47 -13.04 -11.33
N MET A 114 -0.13 -13.76 -12.39
CA MET A 114 1.20 -13.64 -13.02
C MET A 114 1.36 -12.38 -13.87
N VAL A 115 0.26 -11.80 -14.36
CA VAL A 115 0.29 -10.66 -15.28
C VAL A 115 -0.74 -9.63 -14.83
N ASP A 116 -0.30 -8.39 -14.70
CA ASP A 116 -1.15 -7.22 -14.57
C ASP A 116 -1.46 -6.68 -15.96
N ILE A 117 -2.74 -6.66 -16.31
CA ILE A 117 -3.21 -6.06 -17.56
C ILE A 117 -3.42 -4.56 -17.32
N GLY A 118 -2.68 -3.76 -18.07
CA GLY A 118 -2.76 -2.30 -18.09
C GLY A 118 -3.78 -1.78 -19.11
N PRO A 119 -3.67 -0.48 -19.48
CA PRO A 119 -4.58 0.15 -20.42
C PRO A 119 -4.43 -0.41 -21.85
N ASN A 120 -5.47 -0.18 -22.65
CA ASN A 120 -5.44 -0.50 -24.08
C ASN A 120 -4.33 0.30 -24.77
N ALA A 121 -3.63 -0.33 -25.72
CA ALA A 121 -2.57 0.30 -26.51
C ALA A 121 -3.03 1.56 -27.27
N GLU A 122 -4.32 1.65 -27.60
CA GLU A 122 -4.93 2.79 -28.29
C GLU A 122 -5.16 3.99 -27.37
N SER A 123 -5.26 3.77 -26.06
CA SER A 123 -5.35 4.82 -25.03
C SER A 123 -3.96 5.46 -24.83
N LYS A 124 -3.54 6.31 -25.77
CA LYS A 124 -2.16 6.84 -25.86
C LYS A 124 -1.65 7.45 -24.56
N GLU A 125 -2.48 8.25 -23.90
CA GLU A 125 -2.15 8.94 -22.65
C GLU A 125 -1.95 7.94 -21.50
N GLU A 126 -2.92 7.06 -21.28
CA GLU A 126 -2.87 6.05 -20.22
C GLU A 126 -1.71 5.06 -20.44
N ALA A 127 -1.50 4.62 -21.68
CA ALA A 127 -0.41 3.73 -22.05
C ALA A 127 0.96 4.39 -21.84
N LEU A 128 1.09 5.70 -22.14
CA LEU A 128 2.30 6.44 -21.84
C LEU A 128 2.54 6.55 -20.33
N GLU A 129 1.52 6.83 -19.53
CA GLU A 129 1.63 6.86 -18.08
C GLU A 129 1.98 5.50 -17.48
N PHE A 130 1.42 4.43 -18.02
CA PHE A 130 1.73 3.06 -17.62
C PHE A 130 3.21 2.74 -17.88
N ARG A 131 3.70 2.99 -19.10
CA ARG A 131 5.11 2.78 -19.45
C ARG A 131 6.05 3.66 -18.63
N LYS A 132 5.69 4.92 -18.35
CA LYS A 132 6.47 5.80 -17.48
C LYS A 132 6.59 5.27 -16.05
N PHE A 133 5.52 4.68 -15.54
CA PHE A 133 5.49 4.15 -14.17
C PHE A 133 6.25 2.82 -14.04
N TRP A 134 6.03 1.89 -14.96
CA TRP A 134 6.62 0.55 -14.91
C TRP A 134 8.01 0.45 -15.55
N GLY A 135 8.36 1.41 -16.41
CA GLY A 135 9.66 1.46 -17.08
C GLY A 135 9.91 0.20 -17.91
N GLU A 136 11.06 -0.42 -17.70
CA GLU A 136 11.49 -1.63 -18.41
C GLU A 136 10.60 -2.85 -18.15
N LYS A 137 9.76 -2.82 -17.11
CA LYS A 137 8.80 -3.89 -16.82
C LYS A 137 7.51 -3.80 -17.65
N ALA A 138 7.25 -2.66 -18.31
CA ALA A 138 6.10 -2.54 -19.18
C ALA A 138 6.32 -3.29 -20.49
N GLU A 139 5.39 -4.17 -20.83
CA GLU A 139 5.37 -4.91 -22.09
C GLU A 139 4.04 -4.71 -22.82
N LEU A 140 4.11 -4.53 -24.15
CA LEU A 140 2.93 -4.53 -25.00
C LEU A 140 2.56 -5.97 -25.37
N ARG A 141 1.37 -6.42 -24.98
CA ARG A 141 0.96 -7.81 -25.13
C ARG A 141 -0.38 -7.92 -25.86
N ARG A 142 -0.46 -8.93 -26.74
CA ARG A 142 -1.72 -9.38 -27.34
C ARG A 142 -2.30 -10.51 -26.49
N PHE A 143 -3.54 -10.33 -26.03
CA PHE A 143 -4.26 -11.29 -25.19
C PHE A 143 -5.17 -12.22 -26.01
N LYS A 144 -5.66 -13.31 -25.40
CA LYS A 144 -6.47 -14.34 -26.07
C LYS A 144 -7.77 -13.81 -26.67
N ASP A 145 -8.30 -12.74 -26.10
CA ASP A 145 -9.47 -12.00 -26.58
C ASP A 145 -9.13 -11.00 -27.71
N SER A 146 -7.93 -11.12 -28.29
CA SER A 146 -7.39 -10.24 -29.34
C SER A 146 -7.12 -8.79 -28.92
N ARG A 147 -7.34 -8.42 -27.65
CA ARG A 147 -6.99 -7.09 -27.15
C ARG A 147 -5.47 -6.93 -27.11
N ILE A 148 -5.00 -5.75 -27.50
CA ILE A 148 -3.61 -5.33 -27.34
C ILE A 148 -3.59 -4.30 -26.21
N ALA A 149 -2.88 -4.62 -25.13
CA ALA A 149 -2.81 -3.77 -23.95
C ALA A 149 -1.39 -3.77 -23.39
N GLU A 150 -1.07 -2.71 -22.67
CA GLU A 150 0.12 -2.69 -21.82
C GLU A 150 -0.03 -3.74 -20.72
N SER A 151 1.08 -4.25 -20.22
CA SER A 151 1.09 -5.20 -19.10
C SER A 151 2.42 -5.22 -18.37
N THR A 152 2.41 -5.77 -17.16
CA THR A 152 3.63 -6.08 -16.38
C THR A 152 3.49 -7.44 -15.71
N GLY A 153 4.61 -8.12 -15.49
CA GLY A 153 4.70 -9.36 -14.71
C GLY A 153 5.79 -9.31 -13.65
#